data_AF-A0A429DRD4-F1
#
_entry.id   AF-A0A429DRD4-F1
#
_cell.length_a   1.000
_cell.length_b   1.000
_cell.length_c   1.000
_cell.angle_alpha   90.00
_cell.angle_beta   90.00
_cell.angle_gamma   90.00
#
_symmetry.space_group_name_H-M   'P 1'
#
loop_
_entity.id
_entity.type
_entity.pdbx_description
1 polymer ?
#
loop_
_entity_poly.entity_id
_entity_poly.type
_entity_poly.pdbx_seq_one_letter_code
_entity_poly.pdbx_strand_id
1 'polypeptide(L)'
;MSEPYDSRFTLPSIDDAPSTESGVILLGLDAERLLAGVGLARLADEPALVALAVDQARHEALDLGLGALVEAGILRWRAVRPLIEAGPETTAAGSLRREWEHATARVTATVTGLGPASVACLAACWLRRDDVDVFAEHRRAPENGSDTQDVLSRVFAD
;
A
#
# COMPACT_ATOMS: atom_id res chain seq x y z
N MET A 1 14.63 4.08 -42.07
CA MET A 1 14.76 4.69 -40.73
C MET A 1 13.61 4.14 -39.91
N SER A 2 13.90 3.28 -38.93
CA SER A 2 12.88 2.73 -38.04
C SER A 2 12.57 3.76 -36.97
N GLU A 3 11.29 4.05 -36.73
CA GLU A 3 10.87 4.90 -35.61
C GLU A 3 11.42 4.33 -34.29
N PRO A 4 11.85 5.19 -33.34
CA PRO A 4 12.22 4.74 -32.01
C PRO A 4 11.00 4.10 -31.34
N TYR A 5 11.12 2.81 -31.03
CA TYR A 5 10.08 2.04 -30.37
C TYR A 5 9.74 2.67 -29.02
N ASP A 6 8.52 3.19 -28.87
CA ASP A 6 8.03 3.78 -27.62
C ASP A 6 7.61 2.66 -26.65
N SER A 7 8.55 2.24 -25.81
CA SER A 7 8.36 1.16 -24.85
C SER A 7 7.32 1.46 -23.77
N ARG A 8 6.82 2.71 -23.65
CA ARG A 8 5.84 3.10 -22.63
C ARG A 8 4.47 2.46 -22.84
N PHE A 9 4.13 2.07 -24.06
CA PHE A 9 2.83 1.46 -24.41
C PHE A 9 2.93 -0.03 -24.76
N THR A 10 4.02 -0.69 -24.35
CA THR A 10 4.18 -2.12 -24.58
C THR A 10 3.07 -2.89 -23.85
N LEU A 11 2.36 -3.74 -24.60
CA LEU A 11 1.36 -4.64 -24.05
C LEU A 11 1.99 -5.51 -22.93
N PRO A 12 1.20 -5.90 -21.90
CA PRO A 12 1.69 -6.80 -20.87
C PRO A 12 2.26 -8.07 -21.51
N SER A 13 3.38 -8.56 -20.98
CA SER A 13 3.82 -9.90 -21.35
C SER A 13 2.78 -10.89 -20.82
N ILE A 14 2.48 -11.93 -21.60
CA ILE A 14 1.65 -13.05 -21.10
C ILE A 14 2.30 -13.71 -19.88
N ASP A 15 3.62 -13.56 -19.73
CA ASP A 15 4.41 -14.08 -18.62
C ASP A 15 4.51 -13.11 -17.42
N ASP A 16 3.90 -11.92 -17.48
CA ASP A 16 3.91 -10.99 -16.35
C ASP A 16 3.16 -11.61 -15.16
N ALA A 17 3.73 -11.50 -13.96
CA ALA A 17 3.14 -12.11 -12.78
C ALA A 17 1.75 -11.47 -12.48
N PRO A 18 0.74 -12.26 -12.05
CA PRO A 18 -0.60 -11.76 -11.70
C PRO A 18 -0.59 -10.62 -10.66
N SER A 19 0.45 -10.58 -9.80
CA SER A 19 0.67 -9.50 -8.82
C SER A 19 0.87 -8.12 -9.45
N THR A 20 1.18 -8.05 -10.75
CA THR A 20 1.30 -6.80 -11.51
C THR A 20 -0.06 -6.11 -11.68
N GLU A 21 -1.14 -6.87 -11.86
CA GLU A 21 -2.50 -6.32 -11.98
C GLU A 21 -2.98 -5.71 -10.66
N SER A 22 -2.64 -6.33 -9.53
CA SER A 22 -2.84 -5.77 -8.19
C SER A 22 -2.12 -4.42 -8.01
N GLY A 23 -0.92 -4.28 -8.59
CA GLY A 23 -0.18 -3.02 -8.60
C GLY A 23 -0.92 -1.90 -9.32
N VAL A 24 -1.54 -2.19 -10.47
CA VAL A 24 -2.33 -1.19 -11.21
C VAL A 24 -3.53 -0.70 -10.39
N ILE A 25 -4.25 -1.61 -9.73
CA ILE A 25 -5.40 -1.25 -8.89
C ILE A 25 -4.95 -0.36 -7.72
N LEU A 26 -3.92 -0.79 -7.00
CA LEU A 26 -3.44 -0.06 -5.81
C LEU A 26 -2.88 1.31 -6.16
N LEU A 27 -2.14 1.44 -7.26
CA LEU A 27 -1.60 2.72 -7.72
C LEU A 27 -2.69 3.73 -8.13
N GLY A 28 -3.89 3.27 -8.43
CA GLY A 28 -5.06 4.12 -8.70
C GLY A 28 -5.75 4.66 -7.43
N LEU A 29 -5.42 4.16 -6.24
CA LEU A 29 -6.01 4.61 -4.97
C LEU A 29 -5.34 5.91 -4.51
N ASP A 30 -6.08 6.78 -3.82
CA ASP A 30 -5.54 7.98 -3.15
C ASP A 30 -4.73 7.62 -1.87
N ALA A 31 -4.02 8.60 -1.29
CA ALA A 31 -3.16 8.38 -0.13
C ALA A 31 -3.92 7.87 1.11
N GLU A 32 -5.15 8.35 1.32
CA GLU A 32 -6.04 7.89 2.39
C GLU A 32 -6.35 6.39 2.25
N ARG A 33 -6.80 5.98 1.07
CA ARG A 33 -7.15 4.59 0.78
C ARG A 33 -5.93 3.67 0.79
N LEU A 34 -4.77 4.15 0.33
CA LEU A 34 -3.51 3.39 0.44
C LEU A 34 -3.13 3.12 1.89
N LEU A 35 -3.22 4.14 2.76
CA LEU A 35 -2.94 3.99 4.18
C LEU A 35 -3.97 3.09 4.87
N ALA A 36 -5.26 3.23 4.54
CA ALA A 36 -6.29 2.30 5.01
C ALA A 36 -5.98 0.86 4.62
N GLY A 37 -5.52 0.64 3.38
CA GLY A 37 -5.06 -0.67 2.90
C GLY A 37 -3.88 -1.22 3.70
N VAL A 38 -2.87 -0.40 4.00
CA VAL A 38 -1.74 -0.79 4.88
C VAL A 38 -2.21 -1.21 6.28
N GLY A 39 -3.21 -0.51 6.83
CA GLY A 39 -3.84 -0.84 8.10
C GLY A 39 -4.58 -2.19 8.08
N LEU A 40 -5.27 -2.50 6.98
CA LEU A 40 -6.05 -3.73 6.82
C LEU A 40 -5.22 -4.96 6.40
N ALA A 41 -4.16 -4.76 5.62
CA ALA A 41 -3.42 -5.82 4.92
C ALA A 41 -2.68 -6.85 5.81
N ARG A 42 -2.83 -6.79 7.14
CA ARG A 42 -2.41 -7.87 8.05
C ARG A 42 -3.46 -8.96 8.22
N LEU A 43 -4.71 -8.66 7.89
CA LEU A 43 -5.86 -9.54 8.09
C LEU A 43 -6.29 -10.27 6.82
N ALA A 44 -5.66 -9.94 5.69
CA ALA A 44 -5.94 -10.54 4.39
C ALA A 44 -4.64 -10.70 3.60
N ASP A 45 -4.53 -11.78 2.85
CA ASP A 45 -3.37 -12.04 1.99
C ASP A 45 -3.56 -11.52 0.57
N GLU A 46 -4.82 -11.31 0.13
CA GLU A 46 -5.14 -10.89 -1.23
C GLU A 46 -5.28 -9.36 -1.38
N PRO A 47 -4.39 -8.67 -2.15
CA PRO A 47 -4.41 -7.22 -2.26
C PRO A 47 -5.69 -6.64 -2.86
N ALA A 48 -6.32 -7.35 -3.81
CA ALA A 48 -7.57 -6.92 -4.42
C ALA A 48 -8.75 -6.92 -3.43
N LEU A 49 -8.78 -7.90 -2.51
CA LEU A 49 -9.78 -7.94 -1.44
C LEU A 49 -9.57 -6.81 -0.44
N VAL A 50 -8.31 -6.44 -0.15
CA VAL A 50 -8.01 -5.27 0.69
C VAL A 50 -8.53 -3.99 0.05
N ALA A 51 -8.29 -3.78 -1.25
CA ALA A 51 -8.79 -2.60 -1.97
C ALA A 51 -10.32 -2.53 -1.97
N LEU A 52 -11.00 -3.66 -2.20
CA LEU A 52 -12.45 -3.76 -2.13
C LEU A 52 -12.99 -3.44 -0.72
N ALA A 53 -12.38 -3.99 0.32
CA ALA A 53 -12.79 -3.76 1.69
C ALA A 53 -12.58 -2.30 2.13
N VAL A 54 -11.50 -1.65 1.68
CA VAL A 54 -11.29 -0.20 1.90
C VAL A 54 -12.38 0.61 1.21
N ASP A 55 -12.77 0.25 -0.02
CA ASP A 55 -13.85 0.94 -0.72
C ASP A 55 -15.21 0.72 -0.03
N GLN A 56 -15.49 -0.49 0.46
CA GLN A 56 -16.68 -0.78 1.26
C GLN A 56 -16.70 -0.01 2.59
N ALA A 57 -15.57 0.08 3.29
CA ALA A 57 -15.44 0.88 4.52
C ALA A 57 -15.70 2.37 4.26
N ARG A 58 -15.24 2.89 3.11
CA ARG A 58 -15.51 4.27 2.69
C ARG A 58 -17.00 4.55 2.45
N HIS A 59 -17.74 3.56 1.97
CA HIS A 59 -19.17 3.66 1.71
C HIS A 59 -20.04 3.17 2.90
N GLU A 60 -19.43 2.98 4.08
CA GLU A 60 -20.11 2.50 5.29
C GLU A 60 -20.82 1.14 5.09
N ALA A 61 -20.36 0.35 4.11
CA ALA A 61 -20.89 -0.97 3.78
C ALA A 61 -20.21 -2.11 4.59
N LEU A 62 -19.16 -1.78 5.33
CA LEU A 62 -18.49 -2.63 6.30
C LEU A 62 -18.50 -1.94 7.66
N ASP A 63 -18.68 -2.69 8.74
CA ASP A 63 -18.51 -2.22 10.12
C ASP A 63 -17.02 -2.11 10.50
N LEU A 64 -16.26 -1.48 9.61
CA LEU A 64 -14.84 -1.18 9.72
C LEU A 64 -14.68 0.31 9.47
N GLY A 65 -14.37 1.08 10.50
CA GLY A 65 -14.19 2.52 10.37
C GLY A 65 -12.96 2.85 9.52
N LEU A 66 -13.18 3.51 8.37
CA LEU A 66 -12.10 3.96 7.47
C LEU A 66 -11.03 4.76 8.23
N GLY A 67 -11.44 5.66 9.13
CA GLY A 67 -10.52 6.44 9.95
C GLY A 67 -9.59 5.59 10.82
N ALA A 68 -10.09 4.52 11.44
CA ALA A 68 -9.27 3.62 12.24
C ALA A 68 -8.25 2.84 11.40
N LEU A 69 -8.66 2.40 10.20
CA LEU A 69 -7.76 1.76 9.24
C LEU A 69 -6.64 2.72 8.79
N VAL A 70 -6.98 3.98 8.52
CA VAL A 70 -6.01 5.01 8.15
C VAL A 70 -5.01 5.26 9.29
N GLU A 71 -5.46 5.40 10.54
CA GLU A 71 -4.56 5.59 11.68
C GLU A 71 -3.60 4.40 11.86
N ALA A 72 -4.13 3.17 11.80
CA ALA A 72 -3.30 1.96 11.84
C ALA A 72 -2.29 1.93 10.68
N GLY A 73 -2.72 2.35 9.49
CA GLY A 73 -1.91 2.52 8.30
C GLY A 73 -0.77 3.51 8.47
N ILE A 74 -1.05 4.69 9.03
CA ILE A 74 -0.07 5.75 9.29
C ILE A 74 0.99 5.27 10.27
N LEU A 75 0.57 4.65 11.39
CA LEU A 75 1.50 4.12 12.38
C LEU A 75 2.45 3.10 11.76
N ARG A 76 1.90 2.19 10.95
CA ARG A 76 2.68 1.16 10.28
C ARG A 76 3.59 1.73 9.20
N TRP A 77 3.09 2.66 8.38
CA TRP A 77 3.88 3.33 7.36
C TRP A 77 5.08 4.04 7.97
N ARG A 78 4.88 4.82 9.04
CA ARG A 78 5.96 5.50 9.77
C ARG A 78 6.99 4.54 10.35
N ALA A 79 6.55 3.39 10.86
CA ALA A 79 7.45 2.38 11.41
C ALA A 79 8.31 1.70 10.34
N VAL A 80 7.75 1.46 9.15
CA VAL A 80 8.37 0.65 8.10
C VAL A 80 9.12 1.49 7.05
N ARG A 81 8.65 2.70 6.74
CA ARG A 81 9.23 3.59 5.72
C ARG A 81 10.75 3.78 5.87
N PRO A 82 11.31 4.07 7.06
CA PRO A 82 12.76 4.24 7.22
C PRO A 82 13.54 2.96 6.91
N LEU A 83 12.94 1.80 7.17
CA LEU A 83 13.55 0.52 6.84
C LEU A 83 13.60 0.37 5.31
N ILE A 84 12.47 0.60 4.63
CA ILE A 84 12.41 0.49 3.16
C ILE A 84 13.41 1.47 2.54
N GLU A 85 13.51 2.70 3.04
CA GLU A 85 14.49 3.70 2.60
C GLU A 85 15.94 3.21 2.77
N ALA A 86 16.26 2.56 3.90
CA ALA A 86 17.60 2.00 4.15
C ALA A 86 17.90 0.72 3.35
N GLY A 87 16.90 0.16 2.65
CA GLY A 87 17.06 -1.02 1.80
C GLY A 87 18.01 -0.82 0.61
N PRO A 88 18.43 -1.91 -0.05
CA PRO A 88 19.40 -1.87 -1.15
C PRO A 88 18.92 -0.98 -2.30
N GLU A 89 19.78 -0.09 -2.80
CA GLU A 89 19.46 0.75 -3.97
C GLU A 89 19.08 -0.12 -5.17
N THR A 90 17.92 0.16 -5.75
CA THR A 90 17.45 -0.47 -6.98
C THR A 90 17.59 0.54 -8.12
N THR A 91 18.05 0.08 -9.27
CA THR A 91 18.20 0.95 -10.45
C THR A 91 16.83 1.49 -10.89
N ALA A 92 16.80 2.76 -11.28
CA ALA A 92 15.59 3.40 -11.80
C ALA A 92 15.10 2.63 -13.02
N ALA A 93 13.86 2.15 -12.94
CA ALA A 93 13.22 1.37 -13.97
C ALA A 93 12.51 2.29 -14.98
N GLY A 94 12.66 2.05 -16.28
CA GLY A 94 12.01 2.85 -17.32
C GLY A 94 10.51 2.56 -17.56
N SER A 95 9.87 1.73 -16.73
CA SER A 95 8.43 1.41 -16.85
C SER A 95 7.79 1.14 -15.49
N LEU A 96 6.51 1.52 -15.34
CA LEU A 96 5.73 1.38 -14.10
C LEU A 96 5.68 -0.08 -13.59
N ARG A 97 5.65 -1.06 -14.51
CA ARG A 97 5.69 -2.49 -14.15
C ARG A 97 7.00 -2.87 -13.45
N ARG A 98 8.13 -2.41 -13.99
CA ARG A 98 9.44 -2.66 -13.38
C ARG A 98 9.62 -1.87 -12.08
N GLU A 99 9.05 -0.66 -11.98
CA GLU A 99 9.00 0.08 -10.72
C GLU A 99 8.21 -0.67 -9.66
N TRP A 100 7.09 -1.29 -10.02
CA TRP A 100 6.29 -2.16 -9.14
C TRP A 100 7.07 -3.40 -8.68
N GLU A 101 7.69 -4.13 -9.60
CA GLU A 101 8.55 -5.27 -9.28
C GLU A 101 9.69 -4.88 -8.34
N HIS A 102 10.37 -3.76 -8.61
CA HIS A 102 11.44 -3.26 -7.77
C HIS A 102 10.94 -2.84 -6.37
N ALA A 103 9.79 -2.17 -6.29
CA ALA A 103 9.21 -1.76 -5.02
C ALA A 103 8.78 -2.96 -4.15
N THR A 104 8.10 -3.94 -4.75
CA THR A 104 7.69 -5.18 -4.06
C THR A 104 8.89 -6.01 -3.60
N ALA A 105 9.93 -6.14 -4.43
CA ALA A 105 11.19 -6.79 -4.06
C ALA A 105 11.89 -6.06 -2.92
N ARG A 106 11.96 -4.72 -2.97
CA ARG A 106 12.55 -3.88 -1.92
C ARG A 106 11.83 -4.08 -0.59
N VAL A 107 10.49 -4.01 -0.58
CA VAL A 107 9.68 -4.22 0.63
C VAL A 107 9.92 -5.61 1.22
N THR A 108 9.91 -6.64 0.37
CA THR A 108 10.12 -8.05 0.78
C THR A 108 11.50 -8.26 1.37
N ALA A 109 12.54 -7.66 0.78
CA ALA A 109 13.91 -7.75 1.27
C ALA A 109 14.13 -7.03 2.61
N THR A 110 13.30 -6.03 2.91
CA THR A 110 13.50 -5.16 4.07
C THR A 110 12.68 -5.61 5.29
N VAL A 111 11.45 -6.07 5.08
CA VAL A 111 10.54 -6.43 6.16
C VAL A 111 10.15 -7.89 6.05
N THR A 112 10.65 -8.70 6.99
CA THR A 112 10.41 -10.14 7.01
C THR A 112 9.01 -10.48 7.53
N GLY A 113 8.45 -11.59 7.04
CA GLY A 113 7.17 -12.12 7.53
C GLY A 113 5.93 -11.36 7.07
N LEU A 114 6.03 -10.50 6.05
CA LEU A 114 4.87 -9.85 5.46
C LEU A 114 4.09 -10.80 4.54
N GLY A 115 2.76 -10.82 4.70
CA GLY A 115 1.86 -11.45 3.73
C GLY A 115 1.77 -10.66 2.41
N PRO A 116 1.24 -11.26 1.33
CA PRO A 116 1.27 -10.66 -0.02
C PRO A 116 0.55 -9.31 -0.10
N ALA A 117 -0.61 -9.15 0.53
CA ALA A 117 -1.31 -7.86 0.58
C ALA A 117 -0.50 -6.78 1.31
N SER A 118 0.19 -7.16 2.39
CA SER A 118 1.05 -6.23 3.14
C SER A 118 2.21 -5.74 2.28
N VAL A 119 2.86 -6.65 1.53
CA VAL A 119 3.92 -6.29 0.58
C VAL A 119 3.37 -5.35 -0.49
N ALA A 120 2.23 -5.69 -1.10
CA ALA A 120 1.64 -4.91 -2.17
C ALA A 120 1.22 -3.50 -1.72
N CYS A 121 0.53 -3.37 -0.57
CA CYS A 121 0.11 -2.07 -0.05
C CYS A 121 1.30 -1.19 0.33
N LEU A 122 2.33 -1.75 0.97
CA LEU A 122 3.54 -1.01 1.31
C LEU A 122 4.36 -0.62 0.06
N ALA A 123 4.40 -1.47 -0.97
CA ALA A 123 5.03 -1.14 -2.24
C ALA A 123 4.29 0.00 -2.96
N ALA A 124 2.95 0.00 -2.94
CA ALA A 124 2.15 1.10 -3.48
C ALA A 124 2.38 2.40 -2.69
N CYS A 125 2.41 2.34 -1.35
CA CYS A 125 2.76 3.50 -0.52
C CYS A 125 4.19 4.00 -0.80
N TRP A 126 5.15 3.10 -1.04
CA TRP A 126 6.52 3.47 -1.40
C TRP A 126 6.61 4.21 -2.73
N LEU A 127 5.93 3.70 -3.76
CA LEU A 127 5.88 4.36 -5.08
C LEU A 127 5.19 5.72 -5.02
N ARG A 128 4.27 5.93 -4.06
CA ARG A 128 3.57 7.19 -3.81
C ARG A 128 3.99 7.89 -2.51
N ARG A 129 5.23 7.66 -2.06
CA ARG A 129 5.69 8.06 -0.72
C ARG A 129 5.50 9.55 -0.43
N ASP A 130 5.70 10.41 -1.41
CA ASP A 130 5.57 11.86 -1.22
C ASP A 130 4.11 12.25 -0.87
N ASP A 131 3.13 11.72 -1.60
CA ASP A 131 1.70 11.95 -1.33
C ASP A 131 1.27 11.35 0.01
N VAL A 132 1.78 10.14 0.30
CA VAL A 132 1.47 9.40 1.53
C VAL A 132 2.06 10.09 2.75
N ASP A 133 3.30 10.59 2.65
CA ASP A 133 4.00 11.31 3.72
C ASP A 133 3.28 12.62 4.01
N VAL A 134 2.95 13.40 2.96
CA VAL A 134 2.16 14.64 3.10
C VAL A 134 0.84 14.34 3.80
N PHE A 135 0.07 13.35 3.35
CA PHE A 135 -1.20 13.00 3.99
C PHE A 135 -1.01 12.59 5.46
N ALA A 136 -0.02 11.74 5.75
CA ALA A 136 0.26 11.26 7.10
C ALA A 136 0.69 12.39 8.05
N GLU A 137 1.41 13.39 7.56
CA GLU A 137 1.82 14.58 8.33
C GLU A 137 0.62 15.47 8.68
N HIS A 138 -0.26 15.74 7.69
CA HIS A 138 -1.45 16.57 7.88
C HIS A 138 -2.48 15.93 8.83
N ARG A 139 -2.45 14.61 8.98
CA ARG A 139 -3.37 13.86 9.83
C ARG A 139 -2.92 13.72 11.30
N ARG A 140 -1.91 14.47 11.76
CA ARG A 140 -1.51 14.45 13.19
C ARG A 140 -2.67 14.87 14.11
N ALA A 141 -3.24 13.85 14.78
CA ALA A 141 -4.10 13.76 15.97
C ALA A 141 -5.25 14.79 16.14
N PRO A 142 -6.52 14.33 16.15
CA PRO A 142 -7.49 14.93 17.06
C PRO A 142 -7.08 14.60 18.50
N GLU A 143 -6.96 15.61 19.34
CA GLU A 143 -6.95 15.44 20.80
C GLU A 143 -8.29 14.81 21.19
N ASN A 144 -8.37 13.48 21.38
CA ASN A 144 -9.35 12.78 22.24
C ASN A 144 -9.18 11.25 22.13
N GLY A 145 -8.39 10.68 23.03
CA GLY A 145 -8.04 9.26 23.10
C GLY A 145 -9.11 8.38 23.78
N SER A 146 -10.33 8.35 23.26
CA SER A 146 -11.39 7.45 23.79
C SER A 146 -11.82 6.37 22.78
N ASP A 147 -11.97 6.71 21.49
CA ASP A 147 -12.55 5.78 20.51
C ASP A 147 -11.52 4.82 19.89
N THR A 148 -10.23 5.21 19.84
CA THR A 148 -9.18 4.42 19.17
C THR A 148 -8.85 3.13 19.93
N GLN A 149 -8.99 3.14 21.27
CA GLN A 149 -8.65 2.00 22.11
C GLN A 149 -9.71 0.90 22.05
N ASP A 150 -11.00 1.26 21.89
CA ASP A 150 -12.12 0.30 21.84
C ASP A 150 -12.14 -0.49 20.52
N VAL A 151 -11.71 0.12 19.41
CA VAL A 151 -11.65 -0.52 18.08
C VAL A 151 -10.48 -1.49 17.96
N LEU A 152 -9.29 -1.12 18.46
CA LEU A 152 -8.12 -2.02 18.43
C LEU A 152 -8.37 -3.26 19.30
N SER A 153 -9.02 -3.11 20.45
CA SER A 153 -9.40 -4.24 21.30
C SER A 153 -10.37 -5.22 20.62
N ARG A 154 -11.22 -4.75 19.69
CA ARG A 154 -12.14 -5.62 18.93
C ARG A 154 -11.47 -6.32 17.74
N VAL A 155 -10.45 -5.69 17.14
CA VAL A 155 -9.69 -6.28 16.01
C VAL A 155 -8.69 -7.34 16.47
N PHE A 156 -8.21 -7.27 17.72
CA PHE A 156 -7.22 -8.20 18.28
C PHE A 156 -7.80 -9.17 19.32
N ALA A 157 -9.12 -9.20 19.52
CA ALA A 157 -9.80 -10.21 20.32
C ALA A 157 -10.18 -11.41 19.44
N ASP A 158 -9.19 -12.22 19.10
CA ASP A 158 -9.27 -13.68 18.88
C ASP A 158 -7.84 -14.26 18.86
#